data_AF-A0A3Q0RP64-F1
#
_entry.id   AF-A0A3Q0RP64-F1
#
_cell.length_a   1.000
_cell.length_b   1.000
_cell.length_c   1.000
_cell.angle_alpha   90.00
_cell.angle_beta   90.00
_cell.angle_gamma   90.00
#
_symmetry.space_group_name_H-M   'P 1'
#
loop_
_entity.id
_entity.type
_entity.pdbx_description
1 polymer ?
#
loop_
_entity_poly.entity_id
_entity_poly.type
_entity_poly.pdbx_seq_one_letter_code
_entity_poly.pdbx_strand_id
1 'polypeptide(L)'
;MRGQLPKSLFSFMITLLCLGSLMTTLIWYTSGDNHVETYQPPPQKKRAPKPSEICKGCKEIIDKIQQRYNQTWMKQEENYMKFRADLSVKCNGFDKAIITQSNTPVGSKLVYDGEKKRTLEVNQDLFNLFTKKHPFSNKIWDTCSVVGNGGILSDSGCGKMIDSADFVVRCNLPPLENGYEKDVGIKTSLVTANPSIFLQKYGSLMGRRRPFVDSLRKYGNSLLLLPAFSFGVNTAVCQRVVYAIEDFESPLQPVFFNPQYLQSLAHFWRSQGLKETRLTTGLIMASLALEFCENVHLYGFWPFSNHPYGLYTLTNHYYDDKPAKTNFHAMPAEFDRLLQLHTRGVLRLHLGDCKADGK
;
A
#
# COMPACT_ATOMS: atom_id res chain seq x y z
N MET A 1 56.89 -35.62 41.22
CA MET A 1 56.24 -36.63 40.36
C MET A 1 55.64 -35.91 39.15
N ARG A 2 56.22 -36.11 37.96
CA ARG A 2 55.75 -35.54 36.68
C ARG A 2 54.67 -36.46 36.11
N GLY A 3 53.45 -35.97 35.94
CA GLY A 3 52.39 -36.68 35.22
C GLY A 3 52.49 -36.44 33.72
N GLN A 4 52.68 -37.51 32.95
CA GLN A 4 52.61 -37.49 31.49
C GLN A 4 51.14 -37.44 31.05
N LEU A 5 50.76 -36.41 30.28
CA LEU A 5 49.51 -36.41 29.53
C LEU A 5 49.62 -37.41 28.37
N PRO A 6 48.63 -38.30 28.11
CA PRO A 6 48.74 -39.29 27.04
C PRO A 6 48.70 -38.59 25.67
N LYS A 7 49.76 -38.75 24.87
CA LYS A 7 49.89 -38.23 23.49
C LYS A 7 48.70 -38.56 22.57
N SER A 8 47.93 -39.60 22.89
CA SER A 8 46.72 -40.04 22.18
C SER A 8 45.58 -39.00 22.22
N LEU A 9 45.33 -38.38 23.39
CA LEU A 9 44.22 -37.43 23.56
C LEU A 9 44.47 -36.11 22.83
N PHE A 10 45.74 -35.68 22.74
CA PHE A 10 46.11 -34.45 22.04
C PHE A 10 46.02 -34.60 20.52
N SER A 11 46.40 -35.78 19.98
CA SER A 11 46.25 -36.10 18.56
C SER A 11 44.77 -36.16 18.14
N PHE A 12 43.92 -36.74 18.99
CA PHE A 12 42.48 -36.84 18.71
C PHE A 12 41.79 -35.48 18.71
N MET A 13 42.17 -34.58 19.63
CA MET A 13 41.67 -33.21 19.69
C MET A 13 42.07 -32.37 18.48
N ILE A 14 43.31 -32.48 18.00
CA ILE A 14 43.77 -31.78 16.80
C ILE A 14 43.03 -32.29 15.55
N THR A 15 42.80 -33.60 15.47
CA THR A 15 42.09 -34.21 14.33
C THR A 15 40.63 -33.75 14.28
N LEU A 16 39.95 -33.64 15.43
CA LEU A 16 38.59 -33.10 15.53
C LEU A 16 38.50 -31.61 15.15
N LEU A 17 39.48 -30.80 15.57
CA LEU A 17 39.54 -29.37 15.23
C LEU A 17 39.75 -29.15 13.72
N CYS A 18 40.64 -29.94 13.10
CA CYS A 18 40.87 -29.88 11.66
C CYS A 18 39.63 -30.32 10.86
N LEU A 19 38.95 -31.40 11.25
CA LEU A 19 37.69 -31.86 10.62
C LEU A 19 36.55 -30.84 10.78
N GLY A 20 36.44 -30.18 11.94
CA GLY A 20 35.47 -29.10 12.16
C GLY A 20 35.72 -27.87 11.29
N SER A 21 36.99 -27.50 11.06
CA SER A 21 37.36 -26.39 10.18
C SER A 21 37.12 -26.68 8.69
N LEU A 22 37.31 -27.94 8.27
CA LEU A 22 37.03 -28.39 6.90
C LEU A 22 35.52 -28.49 6.64
N MET A 23 34.72 -28.94 7.61
CA MET A 23 33.26 -28.97 7.46
C MET A 23 32.66 -27.56 7.43
N THR A 24 33.17 -26.62 8.23
CA THR A 24 32.67 -25.24 8.21
C THR A 24 33.03 -24.48 6.95
N THR A 25 34.22 -24.72 6.38
CA THR A 25 34.61 -24.17 5.07
C THR A 25 33.86 -24.81 3.92
N LEU A 26 33.57 -26.12 3.95
CA LEU A 26 32.75 -26.80 2.95
C LEU A 26 31.27 -26.39 3.02
N ILE A 27 30.73 -26.14 4.21
CA ILE A 27 29.38 -25.58 4.40
C ILE A 27 29.33 -24.13 3.90
N TRP A 28 30.36 -23.32 4.13
CA TRP A 28 30.45 -21.98 3.55
C TRP A 28 30.59 -21.99 2.02
N TYR A 29 31.35 -22.94 1.47
CA TYR A 29 31.54 -23.09 0.02
C TYR A 29 30.30 -23.65 -0.69
N THR A 30 29.48 -24.46 0.00
CA THR A 30 28.21 -25.00 -0.55
C THR A 30 27.00 -24.11 -0.24
N SER A 31 27.09 -23.21 0.74
CA SER A 31 26.03 -22.24 1.09
C SER A 31 26.27 -20.83 0.53
N GLY A 32 27.48 -20.55 0.04
CA GLY A 32 27.83 -19.35 -0.71
C GLY A 32 27.55 -19.56 -2.20
N ASP A 33 26.82 -18.61 -2.79
CA ASP A 33 26.45 -18.54 -4.21
C ASP A 33 25.41 -19.55 -4.71
N ASN A 34 24.13 -19.18 -4.55
CA ASN A 34 23.13 -19.25 -5.64
C ASN A 34 21.85 -18.44 -5.39
N HIS A 35 21.93 -17.32 -4.66
CA HIS A 35 20.85 -16.31 -4.66
C HIS A 35 21.31 -15.02 -5.35
N VAL A 36 21.76 -15.17 -6.61
CA VAL A 36 21.61 -14.08 -7.56
C VAL A 36 20.17 -14.13 -8.04
N GLU A 37 19.26 -13.44 -7.31
CA GLU A 37 18.00 -13.04 -7.92
C GLU A 37 18.36 -12.18 -9.14
N THR A 38 18.12 -12.75 -10.31
CA THR A 38 18.31 -12.07 -11.59
C THR A 38 17.49 -10.79 -11.55
N TYR A 39 18.16 -9.66 -11.82
CA TYR A 39 17.49 -8.36 -11.98
C TYR A 39 16.38 -8.52 -13.04
N GLN A 40 15.13 -8.61 -12.59
CA GLN A 40 14.00 -8.59 -13.50
C GLN A 40 13.81 -7.14 -13.96
N PRO A 41 13.84 -6.86 -15.27
CA PRO A 41 13.53 -5.53 -15.77
C PRO A 41 12.14 -5.10 -15.29
N PRO A 42 11.89 -3.79 -15.13
CA PRO A 42 10.59 -3.30 -14.70
C PRO A 42 9.48 -3.88 -15.61
N PRO A 43 8.33 -4.28 -15.02
CA PRO A 43 7.24 -4.86 -15.79
C PRO A 43 6.83 -3.87 -16.89
N GLN A 44 6.94 -4.32 -18.14
CA GLN A 44 6.40 -3.62 -19.29
C GLN A 44 4.88 -3.80 -19.31
N LYS A 45 4.16 -2.78 -19.79
CA LYS A 45 2.71 -2.82 -19.94
C LYS A 45 2.28 -4.09 -20.71
N LYS A 46 1.62 -5.02 -20.01
CA LYS A 46 0.98 -6.18 -20.62
C LYS A 46 -0.31 -5.72 -21.29
N ARG A 47 -0.54 -6.12 -22.54
CA ARG A 47 -1.83 -5.88 -23.22
C ARG A 47 -2.93 -6.64 -22.48
N ALA A 48 -4.14 -6.04 -22.42
CA ALA A 48 -5.31 -6.73 -21.91
C ALA A 48 -5.50 -8.08 -22.64
N PRO A 49 -5.85 -9.17 -21.93
CA PRO A 49 -6.13 -10.45 -22.55
C PRO A 49 -7.26 -10.32 -23.59
N LYS A 50 -7.18 -11.09 -24.68
CA LYS A 50 -8.22 -11.13 -25.72
C LYS A 50 -9.54 -11.64 -25.11
N PRO A 51 -10.71 -11.23 -25.63
CA PRO A 51 -11.99 -11.63 -25.06
C PRO A 51 -12.16 -13.16 -25.13
N SER A 52 -12.11 -13.82 -23.99
CA SER A 52 -12.49 -15.23 -23.89
C SER A 52 -13.31 -15.44 -22.63
N GLU A 53 -14.50 -16.00 -22.86
CA GLU A 53 -15.52 -16.48 -21.93
C GLU A 53 -16.17 -15.41 -21.05
N ILE A 54 -17.34 -14.94 -21.51
CA ILE A 54 -18.31 -14.21 -20.70
C ILE A 54 -18.56 -15.02 -19.42
N CYS A 55 -18.22 -14.46 -18.26
CA CYS A 55 -18.49 -15.13 -17.00
C CYS A 55 -20.01 -15.30 -16.82
N LYS A 56 -20.46 -16.55 -16.66
CA LYS A 56 -21.87 -16.86 -16.36
C LYS A 56 -22.20 -16.27 -14.98
N GLY A 57 -23.06 -15.25 -14.96
CA GLY A 57 -23.50 -14.55 -13.74
C GLY A 57 -22.81 -13.22 -13.45
N CYS A 58 -21.67 -12.90 -14.09
CA CYS A 58 -21.06 -11.57 -13.91
C CYS A 58 -21.90 -10.47 -14.55
N LYS A 59 -22.59 -10.79 -15.66
CA LYS A 59 -23.40 -9.83 -16.42
C LYS A 59 -24.51 -9.24 -15.54
N GLU A 60 -25.28 -10.08 -14.85
CA GLU A 60 -26.35 -9.61 -13.96
C GLU A 60 -25.83 -8.70 -12.83
N ILE A 61 -24.66 -9.03 -12.26
CA ILE A 61 -24.04 -8.23 -11.21
C ILE A 61 -23.58 -6.88 -11.78
N ILE A 62 -22.89 -6.89 -12.92
CA ILE A 62 -22.40 -5.68 -13.60
C ILE A 62 -23.56 -4.80 -14.06
N ASP A 63 -24.62 -5.37 -14.62
CA ASP A 63 -25.83 -4.65 -15.05
C ASP A 63 -26.48 -3.92 -13.87
N LYS A 64 -26.59 -4.57 -12.70
CA LYS A 64 -27.09 -3.94 -11.46
C LYS A 64 -26.19 -2.80 -10.98
N ILE A 65 -24.87 -2.95 -11.10
CA ILE A 65 -23.91 -1.90 -10.77
C ILE A 65 -24.08 -0.72 -11.74
N GLN A 66 -24.18 -0.99 -13.04
CA GLN A 66 -24.36 0.02 -14.08
C GLN A 66 -25.67 0.78 -13.92
N GLN A 67 -26.77 0.12 -13.54
CA GLN A 67 -28.05 0.77 -13.28
C GLN A 67 -27.94 1.85 -12.19
N ARG A 68 -27.11 1.62 -11.17
CA ARG A 68 -26.83 2.59 -10.10
C ARG A 68 -25.80 3.62 -10.52
N TYR A 69 -24.77 3.22 -11.27
CA TYR A 69 -23.66 4.06 -11.66
C TYR A 69 -24.01 5.07 -12.77
N ASN A 70 -24.82 4.68 -13.75
CA ASN A 70 -25.11 5.48 -14.94
C ASN A 70 -26.07 6.66 -14.69
N GLN A 71 -26.47 6.88 -13.43
CA GLN A 71 -27.22 8.07 -13.06
C GLN A 71 -26.31 9.31 -13.23
N THR A 72 -26.89 10.46 -13.61
CA THR A 72 -26.11 11.69 -13.74
C THR A 72 -25.50 12.05 -12.39
N TRP A 73 -24.18 11.91 -12.29
CA TRP A 73 -23.47 12.23 -11.05
C TRP A 73 -23.41 13.74 -10.85
N MET A 74 -23.83 14.18 -9.68
CA MET A 74 -23.66 15.55 -9.19
C MET A 74 -23.16 15.49 -7.75
N LYS A 75 -22.24 16.38 -7.41
CA LYS A 75 -21.80 16.53 -6.02
C LYS A 75 -22.99 16.98 -5.17
N GLN A 76 -23.13 16.37 -3.99
CA GLN A 76 -24.14 16.73 -3.01
C GLN A 76 -23.41 17.24 -1.76
N GLU A 77 -23.23 18.55 -1.67
CA GLU A 77 -22.42 19.19 -0.62
C GLU A 77 -22.86 18.81 0.79
N GLU A 78 -24.18 18.76 1.04
CA GLU A 78 -24.70 18.37 2.36
C GLU A 78 -24.33 16.92 2.72
N ASN A 79 -24.48 15.98 1.78
CA ASN A 79 -24.13 14.58 2.01
C ASN A 79 -22.62 14.42 2.25
N TYR A 80 -21.81 15.14 1.46
CA TYR A 80 -20.37 15.16 1.61
C TYR A 80 -19.95 15.71 2.98
N MET A 81 -20.43 16.90 3.36
CA MET A 81 -20.11 17.53 4.63
C MET A 81 -20.54 16.68 5.82
N LYS A 82 -21.74 16.08 5.76
CA LYS A 82 -22.21 15.15 6.79
C LYS A 82 -21.28 13.94 6.91
N PHE A 83 -20.93 13.30 5.80
CA PHE A 83 -20.05 12.14 5.82
C PHE A 83 -18.64 12.48 6.33
N ARG A 84 -18.09 13.62 5.91
CA ARG A 84 -16.80 14.13 6.40
C ARG A 84 -16.83 14.41 7.90
N ALA A 85 -17.89 15.03 8.41
CA ALA A 85 -18.07 15.29 9.83
C ALA A 85 -18.15 13.98 10.63
N ASP A 86 -18.93 13.00 10.14
CA ASP A 86 -19.04 11.68 10.78
C ASP A 86 -17.67 10.96 10.82
N LEU A 87 -16.91 10.97 9.72
CA LEU A 87 -15.55 10.44 9.70
C LEU A 87 -14.63 11.17 10.69
N SER A 88 -14.66 12.50 10.68
CA SER A 88 -13.80 13.34 11.53
C SER A 88 -14.08 13.09 13.02
N VAL A 89 -15.35 12.97 13.41
CA VAL A 89 -15.75 12.70 14.79
C VAL A 89 -15.33 11.30 15.24
N LYS A 90 -15.43 10.29 14.35
CA LYS A 90 -15.16 8.89 14.71
C LYS A 90 -13.70 8.49 14.57
N CYS A 91 -12.98 9.09 13.62
CA CYS A 91 -11.63 8.67 13.24
C CYS A 91 -10.59 9.76 13.44
N ASN A 92 -10.96 11.03 13.21
CA ASN A 92 -10.06 12.19 13.19
C ASN A 92 -8.80 11.90 12.34
N GLY A 93 -9.00 11.50 11.09
CA GLY A 93 -7.90 11.13 10.20
C GLY A 93 -6.95 12.28 9.91
N PHE A 94 -7.45 13.52 9.95
CA PHE A 94 -6.58 14.69 9.80
C PHE A 94 -5.42 14.67 10.81
N ASP A 95 -5.71 14.64 12.12
CA ASP A 95 -4.67 14.68 13.18
C ASP A 95 -4.11 13.30 13.56
N LYS A 96 -4.91 12.24 13.35
CA LYS A 96 -4.64 10.92 13.90
C LYS A 96 -4.24 9.90 12.87
N ALA A 97 -4.38 10.09 11.56
CA ALA A 97 -4.04 9.03 10.60
C ALA A 97 -2.54 8.73 10.54
N ILE A 98 -1.69 9.73 10.80
CA ILE A 98 -0.24 9.62 10.70
C ILE A 98 0.39 9.85 12.07
N ILE A 99 1.34 9.01 12.44
CA ILE A 99 2.14 9.19 13.66
C ILE A 99 3.07 10.38 13.49
N THR A 100 3.05 11.26 14.48
CA THR A 100 3.92 12.42 14.61
C THR A 100 4.55 12.42 16.00
N GLN A 101 5.64 13.16 16.16
CA GLN A 101 6.24 13.37 17.48
C GLN A 101 5.27 14.03 18.47
N SER A 102 4.35 14.88 18.00
CA SER A 102 3.37 15.54 18.85
C SER A 102 2.23 14.62 19.30
N ASN A 103 1.74 13.73 18.44
CA ASN A 103 0.62 12.84 18.77
C ASN A 103 1.03 11.50 19.38
N THR A 104 2.32 11.15 19.31
CA THR A 104 2.87 9.88 19.83
C THR A 104 4.23 10.12 20.52
N PRO A 105 4.26 10.78 21.69
CA PRO A 105 5.50 11.04 22.44
C PRO A 105 6.16 9.77 22.98
N VAL A 106 7.42 9.88 23.40
CA VAL A 106 8.15 8.81 24.11
C VAL A 106 7.34 8.32 25.32
N GLY A 107 7.33 7.01 25.55
CA GLY A 107 6.50 6.34 26.57
C GLY A 107 5.06 6.03 26.12
N SER A 108 4.63 6.50 24.95
CA SER A 108 3.32 6.13 24.40
C SER A 108 3.24 4.63 24.13
N LYS A 109 2.08 4.03 24.38
CA LYS A 109 1.81 2.61 24.11
C LYS A 109 1.01 2.44 22.82
N LEU A 110 1.65 1.92 21.78
CA LEU A 110 1.03 1.57 20.51
C LEU A 110 0.47 0.15 20.57
N VAL A 111 -0.83 0.01 20.28
CA VAL A 111 -1.49 -1.30 20.13
C VAL A 111 -1.58 -1.61 18.64
N TYR A 112 -1.08 -2.77 18.22
CA TYR A 112 -1.04 -3.10 16.80
C TYR A 112 -2.44 -3.37 16.26
N ASP A 113 -2.78 -2.81 15.09
CA ASP A 113 -4.15 -2.92 14.57
C ASP A 113 -4.48 -4.32 14.00
N GLY A 114 -3.48 -5.05 13.50
CA GLY A 114 -3.60 -6.43 13.01
C GLY A 114 -3.31 -7.49 14.06
N GLU A 115 -2.46 -7.19 15.04
CA GLU A 115 -2.13 -8.05 16.18
C GLU A 115 -2.59 -7.39 17.49
N LYS A 116 -3.91 -7.35 17.74
CA LYS A 116 -4.51 -6.56 18.83
C LYS A 116 -3.98 -6.83 20.25
N LYS A 117 -3.37 -7.99 20.50
CA LYS A 117 -2.74 -8.34 21.80
C LYS A 117 -1.31 -7.82 21.93
N ARG A 118 -0.69 -7.41 20.82
CA ARG A 118 0.68 -6.92 20.77
C ARG A 118 0.70 -5.42 21.01
N THR A 119 1.61 -5.02 21.88
CA THR A 119 1.85 -3.62 22.19
C THR A 119 3.32 -3.29 22.07
N LEU A 120 3.64 -2.05 21.72
CA LEU A 120 4.98 -1.49 21.71
C LEU A 120 4.96 -0.17 22.46
N GLU A 121 5.90 0.00 23.40
CA GLU A 121 6.15 1.29 24.03
C GLU A 121 7.16 2.06 23.18
N VAL A 122 6.86 3.34 22.91
CA VAL A 122 7.71 4.19 22.08
C VAL A 122 8.95 4.61 22.86
N ASN A 123 10.10 4.11 22.43
CA ASN A 123 11.41 4.55 22.94
C ASN A 123 11.94 5.75 22.13
N GLN A 124 13.10 6.29 22.55
CA GLN A 124 13.70 7.45 21.91
C GLN A 124 14.08 7.19 20.44
N ASP A 125 14.64 6.02 20.13
CA ASP A 125 15.07 5.68 18.77
C ASP A 125 13.88 5.67 17.80
N LEU A 126 12.78 5.02 18.19
CA LEU A 126 11.58 4.98 17.37
C LEU A 126 10.93 6.37 17.25
N PHE A 127 10.88 7.13 18.34
CA PHE A 127 10.35 8.49 18.35
C PHE A 127 11.10 9.41 17.37
N ASN A 128 12.42 9.25 17.25
CA ASN A 128 13.24 10.04 16.32
C ASN A 128 12.88 9.79 14.85
N LEU A 129 12.30 8.64 14.51
CA LEU A 129 11.82 8.32 13.16
C LEU A 129 10.44 8.94 12.84
N PHE A 130 9.73 9.45 13.84
CA PHE A 130 8.43 10.06 13.62
C PHE A 130 8.57 11.46 13.05
N THR A 131 7.67 11.83 12.13
CA THR A 131 7.68 13.17 11.55
C THR A 131 7.39 14.22 12.63
N LYS A 132 8.16 15.31 12.59
CA LYS A 132 8.00 16.47 13.49
C LYS A 132 6.81 17.34 13.11
N LYS A 133 6.57 17.48 11.80
CA LYS A 133 5.52 18.35 11.25
C LYS A 133 4.30 17.53 10.89
N HIS A 134 3.14 18.17 11.03
CA HIS A 134 1.90 17.62 10.51
C HIS A 134 2.00 17.43 8.99
N PRO A 135 1.85 16.21 8.44
CA PRO A 135 2.06 15.95 7.02
C PRO A 135 1.14 16.76 6.10
N PHE A 136 -0.03 17.15 6.60
CA PHE A 136 -1.04 17.89 5.82
C PHE A 136 -1.07 19.41 6.11
N SER A 137 -0.23 19.91 7.03
CA SER A 137 -0.06 21.36 7.29
C SER A 137 -1.35 22.20 7.42
N ASN A 138 -2.41 21.65 8.01
CA ASN A 138 -3.76 22.27 8.11
C ASN A 138 -4.36 22.70 6.76
N LYS A 139 -3.89 22.11 5.66
CA LYS A 139 -4.38 22.40 4.32
C LYS A 139 -5.50 21.42 3.98
N ILE A 140 -6.59 21.99 3.48
CA ILE A 140 -7.60 21.24 2.74
C ILE A 140 -7.30 21.45 1.25
N TRP A 141 -7.26 20.36 0.49
CA TRP A 141 -7.08 20.42 -0.97
C TRP A 141 -8.44 20.51 -1.66
N ASP A 142 -8.52 21.25 -2.75
CA ASP A 142 -9.78 21.34 -3.49
C ASP A 142 -10.09 19.99 -4.14
N THR A 143 -9.18 19.46 -4.94
CA THR A 143 -9.41 18.19 -5.66
C THR A 143 -8.35 17.15 -5.37
N CYS A 144 -8.80 15.93 -5.06
CA CYS A 144 -7.94 14.78 -4.82
C CYS A 144 -8.28 13.60 -5.72
N SER A 145 -7.24 13.00 -6.30
CA SER A 145 -7.32 11.72 -7.01
C SER A 145 -6.77 10.62 -6.11
N VAL A 146 -7.62 9.65 -5.74
CA VAL A 146 -7.18 8.41 -5.10
C VAL A 146 -7.16 7.31 -6.15
N VAL A 147 -5.97 6.77 -6.39
CA VAL A 147 -5.70 5.81 -7.46
C VAL A 147 -5.47 4.43 -6.84
N GLY A 148 -6.47 3.56 -6.97
CA GLY A 148 -6.35 2.13 -6.74
C GLY A 148 -5.57 1.44 -7.86
N ASN A 149 -5.37 0.13 -7.73
CA ASN A 149 -4.52 -0.61 -8.65
C ASN A 149 -5.28 -1.49 -9.65
N GLY A 150 -6.62 -1.42 -9.68
CA GLY A 150 -7.45 -2.32 -10.47
C GLY A 150 -7.13 -2.30 -11.97
N GLY A 151 -7.23 -3.46 -12.61
CA GLY A 151 -6.96 -3.63 -14.05
C GLY A 151 -7.80 -2.76 -14.98
N ILE A 152 -8.94 -2.24 -14.49
CA ILE A 152 -9.81 -1.29 -15.21
C ILE A 152 -9.09 -0.01 -15.67
N LEU A 153 -7.94 0.34 -15.06
CA LEU A 153 -7.15 1.48 -15.51
C LEU A 153 -6.43 1.23 -16.84
N SER A 154 -6.20 -0.03 -17.23
CA SER A 154 -5.46 -0.36 -18.45
C SER A 154 -6.16 0.22 -19.68
N ASP A 155 -5.43 1.02 -20.45
CA ASP A 155 -5.93 1.71 -21.66
C ASP A 155 -7.03 2.75 -21.43
N SER A 156 -7.31 3.13 -20.18
CA SER A 156 -8.33 4.12 -19.82
C SER A 156 -8.01 5.56 -20.25
N GLY A 157 -6.75 5.90 -20.50
CA GLY A 157 -6.35 7.27 -20.83
C GLY A 157 -6.51 8.29 -19.69
N CYS A 158 -6.74 7.84 -18.46
CA CYS A 158 -7.04 8.71 -17.32
C CYS A 158 -5.86 9.49 -16.73
N GLY A 159 -4.63 9.28 -17.21
CA GLY A 159 -3.44 9.83 -16.56
C GLY A 159 -3.44 11.35 -16.43
N LYS A 160 -3.87 12.08 -17.47
CA LYS A 160 -3.95 13.55 -17.42
C LYS A 160 -4.99 14.06 -16.41
N MET A 161 -6.15 13.39 -16.33
CA MET A 161 -7.22 13.77 -15.41
C MET A 161 -6.86 13.41 -13.96
N ILE A 162 -6.11 12.33 -13.75
CA ILE A 162 -5.55 12.00 -12.43
C ILE A 162 -4.57 13.09 -11.99
N ASP A 163 -3.64 13.47 -12.88
CA ASP A 163 -2.57 14.42 -12.59
C ASP A 163 -3.04 15.87 -12.43
N SER A 164 -4.25 16.20 -12.92
CA SER A 164 -4.84 17.55 -12.75
C SER A 164 -5.36 17.82 -11.33
N ALA A 165 -5.54 16.80 -10.49
CA ALA A 165 -5.94 16.98 -9.09
C ALA A 165 -4.81 17.66 -8.28
N ASP A 166 -5.15 18.43 -7.25
CA ASP A 166 -4.16 19.10 -6.39
C ASP A 166 -3.30 18.10 -5.63
N PHE A 167 -3.91 17.02 -5.16
CA PHE A 167 -3.26 15.97 -4.37
C PHE A 167 -3.56 14.58 -4.94
N VAL A 168 -2.52 13.78 -5.18
CA VAL A 168 -2.67 12.44 -5.76
C VAL A 168 -2.20 11.37 -4.78
N VAL A 169 -3.12 10.47 -4.42
CA VAL A 169 -2.90 9.35 -3.52
C VAL A 169 -2.77 8.06 -4.32
N ARG A 170 -1.71 7.31 -4.08
CA ARG A 170 -1.43 6.03 -4.76
C ARG A 170 -1.27 4.90 -3.77
N CYS A 171 -1.65 3.69 -4.17
CA CYS A 171 -1.66 2.53 -3.28
C CYS A 171 -0.53 1.54 -3.58
N ASN A 172 0.24 1.18 -2.55
CA ASN A 172 1.18 0.04 -2.56
C ASN A 172 2.31 0.12 -3.60
N LEU A 173 2.95 1.29 -3.73
CA LEU A 173 4.08 1.54 -4.65
C LEU A 173 3.85 0.98 -6.07
N PRO A 174 2.78 1.42 -6.77
CA PRO A 174 2.45 0.86 -8.06
C PRO A 174 3.34 1.47 -9.16
N PRO A 175 3.67 0.73 -10.24
CA PRO A 175 4.46 1.26 -11.33
C PRO A 175 3.74 2.42 -12.04
N LEU A 176 4.44 3.52 -12.27
CA LEU A 176 3.92 4.69 -12.99
C LEU A 176 4.52 4.83 -14.39
N GLU A 177 5.70 4.25 -14.60
CA GLU A 177 6.52 4.45 -15.79
C GLU A 177 6.47 3.23 -16.72
N ASN A 178 6.96 3.37 -17.95
CA ASN A 178 7.06 2.31 -18.98
C ASN A 178 5.72 2.00 -19.65
N GLY A 179 4.95 3.04 -19.96
CA GLY A 179 3.70 2.97 -20.74
C GLY A 179 2.43 3.04 -19.91
N TYR A 180 2.53 3.10 -18.57
CA TYR A 180 1.38 3.28 -17.68
C TYR A 180 1.00 4.75 -17.50
N GLU A 181 1.90 5.70 -17.76
CA GLU A 181 1.75 7.14 -17.50
C GLU A 181 0.47 7.69 -18.16
N LYS A 182 0.14 7.20 -19.35
CA LYS A 182 -1.06 7.61 -20.11
C LYS A 182 -2.36 7.29 -19.35
N ASP A 183 -2.36 6.20 -18.61
CA ASP A 183 -3.56 5.65 -17.96
C ASP A 183 -3.65 6.07 -16.50
N VAL A 184 -2.52 6.12 -15.79
CA VAL A 184 -2.48 6.33 -14.34
C VAL A 184 -1.79 7.63 -13.91
N GLY A 185 -1.17 8.36 -14.83
CA GLY A 185 -0.44 9.59 -14.54
C GLY A 185 0.85 9.34 -13.76
N ILE A 186 1.60 10.42 -13.51
CA ILE A 186 2.88 10.38 -12.77
C ILE A 186 2.86 11.20 -11.48
N LYS A 187 1.92 12.15 -11.34
CA LYS A 187 1.84 12.99 -10.14
C LYS A 187 1.58 12.11 -8.93
N THR A 188 2.37 12.31 -7.88
CA THR A 188 2.20 11.62 -6.61
C THR A 188 2.38 12.65 -5.51
N SER A 189 1.54 12.58 -4.48
CA SER A 189 1.66 13.39 -3.27
C SER A 189 1.77 12.50 -2.03
N LEU A 190 1.07 11.36 -2.04
CA LEU A 190 1.16 10.32 -1.03
C LEU A 190 1.11 8.95 -1.72
N VAL A 191 2.05 8.08 -1.38
CA VAL A 191 2.01 6.68 -1.80
C VAL A 191 2.13 5.77 -0.59
N THR A 192 1.28 4.75 -0.50
CA THR A 192 1.38 3.73 0.57
C THR A 192 2.30 2.60 0.16
N ALA A 193 2.84 1.87 1.13
CA ALA A 193 3.59 0.65 0.85
C ALA A 193 3.25 -0.47 1.83
N ASN A 194 2.62 -1.53 1.33
CA ASN A 194 2.43 -2.74 2.11
C ASN A 194 3.79 -3.40 2.40
N PRO A 195 4.10 -3.76 3.66
CA PRO A 195 5.40 -4.33 4.02
C PRO A 195 5.76 -5.62 3.29
N SER A 196 4.78 -6.39 2.77
CA SER A 196 5.05 -7.54 1.91
C SER A 196 5.88 -7.20 0.66
N ILE A 197 5.82 -5.97 0.16
CA ILE A 197 6.69 -5.50 -0.94
C ILE A 197 8.15 -5.61 -0.52
N PHE A 198 8.51 -5.11 0.66
CA PHE A 198 9.88 -5.13 1.15
C PHE A 198 10.33 -6.54 1.52
N LEU A 199 9.44 -7.31 2.16
CA LEU A 199 9.73 -8.68 2.57
C LEU A 199 9.98 -9.59 1.37
N GLN A 200 9.13 -9.52 0.34
CA GLN A 200 9.15 -10.46 -0.78
C GLN A 200 10.04 -10.00 -1.94
N LYS A 201 10.04 -8.71 -2.28
CA LYS A 201 10.75 -8.21 -3.47
C LYS A 201 12.17 -7.70 -3.16
N TYR A 202 12.44 -7.32 -1.92
CA TYR A 202 13.70 -6.67 -1.56
C TYR A 202 14.43 -7.37 -0.39
N GLY A 203 14.14 -8.65 -0.16
CA GLY A 203 14.81 -9.46 0.86
C GLY A 203 14.75 -8.83 2.25
N SER A 204 13.61 -8.24 2.61
CA SER A 204 13.41 -7.49 3.85
C SER A 204 14.36 -6.31 4.07
N LEU A 205 15.08 -5.84 3.04
CA LEU A 205 16.15 -4.85 3.11
C LEU A 205 17.32 -5.25 4.02
N MET A 206 17.58 -6.56 4.16
CA MET A 206 18.73 -7.07 4.93
C MET A 206 20.05 -7.04 4.12
N GLY A 207 19.96 -7.00 2.79
CA GLY A 207 21.10 -6.94 1.89
C GLY A 207 21.22 -5.60 1.16
N ARG A 208 21.45 -5.65 -0.15
CA ARG A 208 21.63 -4.44 -0.99
C ARG A 208 20.34 -3.61 -1.07
N ARG A 209 20.39 -2.37 -0.56
CA ARG A 209 19.23 -1.46 -0.46
C ARG A 209 19.06 -0.53 -1.66
N ARG A 210 20.11 -0.30 -2.46
CA ARG A 210 20.09 0.63 -3.61
C ARG A 210 18.96 0.36 -4.62
N PRO A 211 18.70 -0.89 -5.07
CA PRO A 211 17.61 -1.16 -6.02
C PRO A 211 16.22 -0.77 -5.50
N PHE A 212 16.00 -0.89 -4.19
CA PHE A 212 14.77 -0.43 -3.56
C PHE A 212 14.65 1.08 -3.67
N VAL A 213 15.66 1.83 -3.23
CA VAL A 213 15.62 3.31 -3.25
C VAL A 213 15.51 3.85 -4.68
N ASP A 214 16.25 3.27 -5.62
CA ASP A 214 16.17 3.66 -7.03
C ASP A 214 14.75 3.47 -7.60
N SER A 215 14.03 2.44 -7.15
CA SER A 215 12.64 2.22 -7.55
C SER A 215 11.66 3.24 -6.98
N LEU A 216 12.05 4.02 -5.96
CA LEU A 216 11.21 5.08 -5.37
C LEU A 216 11.29 6.41 -6.11
N ARG A 217 12.32 6.64 -6.94
CA ARG A 217 12.57 7.94 -7.61
C ARG A 217 11.36 8.47 -8.38
N LYS A 218 10.57 7.56 -8.97
CA LYS A 218 9.34 7.88 -9.72
C LYS A 218 8.26 8.61 -8.90
N TYR A 219 8.31 8.54 -7.57
CA TYR A 219 7.35 9.23 -6.71
C TYR A 219 7.83 10.63 -6.29
N GLY A 220 9.05 11.03 -6.65
CA GLY A 220 9.59 12.36 -6.33
C GLY A 220 9.54 12.69 -4.84
N ASN A 221 9.28 13.96 -4.52
CA ASN A 221 9.12 14.44 -3.14
C ASN A 221 7.68 14.18 -2.63
N SER A 222 7.37 12.92 -2.37
CA SER A 222 6.06 12.47 -1.86
C SER A 222 6.16 11.90 -0.46
N LEU A 223 5.02 11.85 0.24
CA LEU A 223 4.88 11.06 1.46
C LEU A 223 4.87 9.56 1.14
N LEU A 224 5.68 8.77 1.86
CA LEU A 224 5.65 7.31 1.84
C LEU A 224 4.99 6.79 3.12
N LEU A 225 3.74 6.36 3.02
CA LEU A 225 2.94 5.97 4.18
C LEU A 225 3.03 4.46 4.46
N LEU A 226 3.58 4.13 5.63
CA LEU A 226 3.98 2.78 6.04
C LEU A 226 3.12 2.25 7.20
N PRO A 227 2.49 1.07 7.10
CA PRO A 227 1.75 0.45 8.20
C PRO A 227 2.70 -0.36 9.11
N ALA A 228 3.68 0.34 9.71
CA ALA A 228 4.70 -0.25 10.58
C ALA A 228 4.09 -0.97 11.79
N PHE A 229 2.96 -0.49 12.30
CA PHE A 229 2.34 -0.99 13.53
C PHE A 229 1.10 -1.85 13.29
N SER A 230 0.97 -2.48 12.11
CA SER A 230 -0.12 -3.45 11.87
C SER A 230 0.21 -4.86 12.35
N PHE A 231 1.43 -5.33 12.10
CA PHE A 231 1.94 -6.63 12.53
C PHE A 231 3.37 -6.45 13.05
N GLY A 232 3.79 -7.20 14.06
CA GLY A 232 5.11 -6.94 14.66
C GLY A 232 6.30 -7.10 13.73
N VAL A 233 6.18 -7.95 12.72
CA VAL A 233 7.19 -8.11 11.66
C VAL A 233 7.35 -6.85 10.81
N ASN A 234 6.31 -6.00 10.73
CA ASN A 234 6.31 -4.79 9.91
C ASN A 234 7.21 -3.70 10.50
N THR A 235 7.31 -3.60 11.83
CA THR A 235 8.03 -2.50 12.48
C THR A 235 9.49 -2.46 12.06
N ALA A 236 10.20 -3.59 12.18
CA ALA A 236 11.61 -3.65 11.86
C ALA A 236 11.90 -3.41 10.36
N VAL A 237 11.06 -3.95 9.46
CA VAL A 237 11.26 -3.73 8.02
C VAL A 237 10.93 -2.30 7.61
N CYS A 238 9.90 -1.67 8.20
CA CYS A 238 9.59 -0.27 7.96
C CYS A 238 10.67 0.67 8.51
N GLN A 239 11.32 0.35 9.64
CA GLN A 239 12.49 1.09 10.11
C GLN A 239 13.63 1.02 9.09
N ARG A 240 13.91 -0.17 8.54
CA ARG A 240 14.93 -0.32 7.48
C ARG A 240 14.59 0.44 6.21
N VAL A 241 13.30 0.64 5.89
CA VAL A 241 12.88 1.52 4.80
C VAL A 241 13.27 2.97 5.10
N VAL A 242 13.04 3.46 6.32
CA VAL A 242 13.45 4.83 6.72
C VAL A 242 14.96 4.99 6.59
N TYR A 243 15.75 4.08 7.18
CA TYR A 243 17.21 4.14 7.09
C TYR A 243 17.70 4.06 5.65
N ALA A 244 17.06 3.26 4.79
CA ALA A 244 17.42 3.20 3.38
C ALA A 244 17.10 4.52 2.64
N ILE A 245 16.02 5.20 2.98
CA ILE A 245 15.69 6.50 2.37
C ILE A 245 16.70 7.56 2.83
N GLU A 246 17.04 7.58 4.12
CA GLU A 246 18.02 8.48 4.72
C GLU A 246 19.43 8.27 4.16
N ASP A 247 19.95 7.03 4.20
CA ASP A 247 21.31 6.68 3.76
C ASP A 247 21.59 7.01 2.28
N PHE A 248 20.53 7.06 1.46
CA PHE A 248 20.62 7.33 0.03
C PHE A 248 20.04 8.69 -0.36
N GLU A 249 19.73 9.55 0.62
CA GLU A 249 19.25 10.93 0.43
C GLU A 249 18.05 11.02 -0.53
N SER A 250 17.13 10.05 -0.44
CA SER A 250 15.93 10.05 -1.26
C SER A 250 14.97 11.16 -0.83
N PRO A 251 14.33 11.89 -1.76
CA PRO A 251 13.41 12.98 -1.42
C PRO A 251 12.07 12.49 -0.87
N LEU A 252 11.79 11.18 -0.87
CA LEU A 252 10.56 10.66 -0.27
C LEU A 252 10.59 10.84 1.25
N GLN A 253 9.42 11.17 1.81
CA GLN A 253 9.26 11.43 3.23
C GLN A 253 8.52 10.25 3.87
N PRO A 254 9.21 9.30 4.53
CA PRO A 254 8.57 8.18 5.16
C PRO A 254 7.79 8.61 6.40
N VAL A 255 6.56 8.14 6.51
CA VAL A 255 5.65 8.40 7.62
C VAL A 255 4.91 7.13 7.98
N PHE A 256 4.45 7.00 9.22
CA PHE A 256 3.79 5.78 9.70
C PHE A 256 2.29 6.00 9.89
N PHE A 257 1.49 5.02 9.45
CA PHE A 257 0.10 4.96 9.88
C PHE A 257 0.03 4.85 11.39
N ASN A 258 -0.88 5.61 11.97
CA ASN A 258 -1.26 5.44 13.36
C ASN A 258 -2.23 4.25 13.49
N PRO A 259 -1.89 3.21 14.28
CA PRO A 259 -2.73 2.02 14.36
C PRO A 259 -4.06 2.29 15.06
N GLN A 260 -4.16 3.30 15.94
CA GLN A 260 -5.42 3.70 16.55
C GLN A 260 -6.40 4.27 15.51
N TYR A 261 -5.92 5.08 14.56
CA TYR A 261 -6.76 5.54 13.44
C TYR A 261 -7.29 4.36 12.62
N LEU A 262 -6.43 3.40 12.28
CA LEU A 262 -6.85 2.21 11.52
C LEU A 262 -7.91 1.38 12.26
N GLN A 263 -7.81 1.29 13.59
CA GLN A 263 -8.83 0.64 14.42
C GLN A 263 -10.15 1.41 14.43
N SER A 264 -10.12 2.73 14.63
CA SER A 264 -11.30 3.59 14.59
C SER A 264 -11.99 3.52 13.23
N LEU A 265 -11.22 3.56 12.16
CA LEU A 265 -11.75 3.46 10.80
C LEU A 265 -12.39 2.09 10.53
N ALA A 266 -11.78 1.00 11.02
CA ALA A 266 -12.38 -0.32 10.94
C ALA A 266 -13.70 -0.42 11.74
N HIS A 267 -13.81 0.26 12.89
CA HIS A 267 -15.07 0.34 13.63
C HIS A 267 -16.12 1.18 12.90
N PHE A 268 -15.72 2.31 12.33
CA PHE A 268 -16.59 3.15 11.50
C PHE A 268 -17.21 2.33 10.37
N TRP A 269 -16.39 1.66 9.56
CA TRP A 269 -16.88 0.87 8.44
C TRP A 269 -17.68 -0.37 8.87
N ARG A 270 -17.36 -1.00 10.01
CA ARG A 270 -18.21 -2.04 10.60
C ARG A 270 -19.60 -1.54 10.93
N SER A 271 -19.72 -0.32 11.46
CA SER A 271 -21.03 0.30 11.71
C SER A 271 -21.84 0.55 10.43
N GLN A 272 -21.15 0.65 9.28
CA GLN A 272 -21.76 0.76 7.95
C GLN A 272 -22.03 -0.60 7.28
N GLY A 273 -21.90 -1.70 8.04
CA GLY A 273 -22.25 -3.06 7.60
C GLY A 273 -21.13 -3.83 6.91
N LEU A 274 -19.90 -3.31 6.90
CA LEU A 274 -18.72 -4.07 6.46
C LEU A 274 -18.29 -5.08 7.53
N LYS A 275 -17.89 -6.29 7.11
CA LYS A 275 -17.68 -7.45 8.02
C LYS A 275 -16.30 -8.09 7.88
N GLU A 276 -15.49 -7.60 6.96
CA GLU A 276 -14.15 -8.11 6.71
C GLU A 276 -13.23 -7.93 7.91
N THR A 277 -12.19 -8.77 7.93
CA THR A 277 -11.16 -8.74 8.96
C THR A 277 -10.39 -7.42 8.91
N ARG A 278 -10.03 -6.97 7.71
CA ARG A 278 -9.26 -5.74 7.47
C ARG A 278 -9.77 -5.02 6.23
N LEU A 279 -9.87 -3.71 6.31
CA LEU A 279 -10.15 -2.85 5.16
C LEU A 279 -9.02 -2.93 4.13
N THR A 280 -9.32 -2.76 2.84
CA THR A 280 -8.28 -2.55 1.83
C THR A 280 -7.56 -1.21 2.02
N THR A 281 -6.31 -1.13 1.53
CA THR A 281 -5.59 0.14 1.44
C THR A 281 -6.38 1.19 0.65
N GLY A 282 -7.09 0.78 -0.41
CA GLY A 282 -7.90 1.68 -1.22
C GLY A 282 -8.99 2.36 -0.41
N LEU A 283 -9.76 1.58 0.37
CA LEU A 283 -10.82 2.13 1.22
C LEU A 283 -10.24 3.02 2.34
N ILE A 284 -9.12 2.62 2.95
CA ILE A 284 -8.43 3.44 3.96
C ILE A 284 -8.05 4.81 3.38
N MET A 285 -7.48 4.83 2.19
CA MET A 285 -7.03 6.08 1.54
C MET A 285 -8.20 6.92 1.01
N ALA A 286 -9.27 6.30 0.52
CA ALA A 286 -10.49 7.00 0.13
C ALA A 286 -11.14 7.69 1.34
N SER A 287 -11.24 7.00 2.48
CA SER A 287 -11.73 7.60 3.73
C SER A 287 -10.85 8.76 4.19
N LEU A 288 -9.54 8.60 4.17
CA LEU A 288 -8.64 9.65 4.62
C LEU A 288 -8.72 10.89 3.70
N ALA A 289 -8.79 10.70 2.38
CA ALA A 289 -8.96 11.79 1.42
C ALA A 289 -10.24 12.58 1.66
N LEU A 290 -11.35 11.94 2.07
CA LEU A 290 -12.60 12.64 2.41
C LEU A 290 -12.46 13.55 3.63
N GLU A 291 -11.46 13.34 4.50
CA GLU A 291 -11.21 14.21 5.65
C GLU A 291 -10.33 15.42 5.30
N PHE A 292 -9.54 15.37 4.22
CA PHE A 292 -8.61 16.43 3.83
C PHE A 292 -8.85 17.05 2.44
N CYS A 293 -9.85 16.62 1.67
CA CYS A 293 -10.14 17.13 0.33
C CYS A 293 -11.61 17.50 0.16
N GLU A 294 -11.90 18.60 -0.55
CA GLU A 294 -13.28 19.02 -0.90
C GLU A 294 -13.92 18.12 -1.97
N ASN A 295 -13.14 17.68 -2.96
CA ASN A 295 -13.59 16.84 -4.06
C ASN A 295 -12.72 15.58 -4.14
N VAL A 296 -13.33 14.40 -3.95
CA VAL A 296 -12.61 13.12 -3.99
C VAL A 296 -13.02 12.31 -5.22
N HIS A 297 -12.04 12.04 -6.08
CA HIS A 297 -12.17 11.21 -7.28
C HIS A 297 -11.43 9.90 -7.10
N LEU A 298 -12.10 8.80 -7.40
CA LEU A 298 -11.57 7.44 -7.26
C LEU A 298 -11.36 6.81 -8.64
N TYR A 299 -10.14 6.34 -8.89
CA TYR A 299 -9.73 5.68 -10.13
C TYR A 299 -9.19 4.28 -9.81
N GLY A 300 -9.50 3.28 -10.64
CA GLY A 300 -8.99 1.91 -10.45
C GLY A 300 -9.63 1.13 -9.30
N PHE A 301 -10.80 1.56 -8.83
CA PHE A 301 -11.61 0.87 -7.82
C PHE A 301 -12.62 -0.04 -8.50
N TRP A 302 -12.18 -1.23 -8.93
CA TRP A 302 -13.03 -2.22 -9.59
C TRP A 302 -12.60 -3.63 -9.19
N PRO A 303 -13.34 -4.34 -8.33
CA PRO A 303 -12.94 -5.64 -7.79
C PRO A 303 -13.44 -6.82 -8.62
N PHE A 304 -13.87 -6.60 -9.87
CA PHE A 304 -14.43 -7.65 -10.73
C PHE A 304 -13.50 -7.94 -11.91
N SER A 305 -13.52 -9.19 -12.37
CA SER A 305 -12.66 -9.71 -13.44
C SER A 305 -13.06 -9.26 -14.84
N ASN A 306 -14.17 -8.55 -15.02
CA ASN A 306 -14.69 -8.17 -16.33
C ASN A 306 -14.94 -6.66 -16.38
N HIS A 307 -14.61 -6.03 -17.49
CA HIS A 307 -14.81 -4.60 -17.69
C HIS A 307 -16.31 -4.24 -17.65
N PRO A 308 -16.74 -3.16 -16.97
CA PRO A 308 -18.16 -2.86 -16.80
C PRO A 308 -18.92 -2.70 -18.11
N TYR A 309 -18.30 -2.13 -19.15
CA TYR A 309 -18.98 -1.85 -20.43
C TYR A 309 -18.82 -2.95 -21.47
N GLY A 310 -17.57 -3.31 -21.82
CA GLY A 310 -17.28 -4.30 -22.85
C GLY A 310 -17.25 -5.75 -22.38
N LEU A 311 -17.37 -6.01 -21.06
CA LEU A 311 -17.34 -7.33 -20.42
C LEU A 311 -16.10 -8.19 -20.73
N TYR A 312 -15.07 -7.64 -21.37
CA TYR A 312 -13.80 -8.33 -21.57
C TYR A 312 -13.06 -8.52 -20.26
N THR A 313 -12.25 -9.57 -20.20
CA THR A 313 -11.49 -9.93 -19.00
C THR A 313 -10.45 -8.87 -18.65
N LEU A 314 -10.41 -8.49 -17.39
CA LEU A 314 -9.42 -7.61 -16.78
C LEU A 314 -8.47 -8.45 -15.94
N THR A 315 -7.22 -8.02 -15.90
CA THR A 315 -6.27 -8.47 -14.87
C THR A 315 -6.66 -7.89 -13.51
N ASN A 316 -6.21 -8.52 -12.42
CA ASN A 316 -6.47 -7.99 -11.08
C ASN A 316 -5.84 -6.60 -10.88
N HIS A 317 -4.60 -6.40 -11.33
CA HIS A 317 -3.97 -5.08 -11.34
C HIS A 317 -3.71 -4.58 -12.77
N TYR A 318 -3.54 -3.27 -12.96
CA TYR A 318 -3.19 -2.74 -14.29
C TYR A 318 -1.76 -3.08 -14.75
N TYR A 319 -0.93 -3.62 -13.84
CA TYR A 319 0.47 -3.95 -14.09
C TYR A 319 0.82 -5.43 -13.92
N ASP A 320 -0.05 -6.22 -13.27
CA ASP A 320 0.10 -7.66 -13.12
C ASP A 320 -1.27 -8.33 -12.89
N ASP A 321 -1.29 -9.66 -12.83
CA ASP A 321 -2.53 -10.42 -12.57
C ASP A 321 -2.47 -11.17 -11.22
N LYS A 322 -1.84 -10.57 -10.21
CA LYS A 322 -1.75 -11.18 -8.88
C LYS A 322 -3.12 -11.11 -8.19
N PRO A 323 -3.72 -12.24 -7.78
CA PRO A 323 -5.03 -12.23 -7.16
C PRO A 323 -5.02 -11.55 -5.79
N ALA A 324 -6.14 -10.94 -5.42
CA ALA A 324 -6.33 -10.39 -4.09
C ALA A 324 -6.42 -11.49 -3.02
N LYS A 325 -6.00 -11.15 -1.79
CA LYS A 325 -6.11 -12.05 -0.63
C LYS A 325 -7.53 -11.99 -0.04
N THR A 326 -8.43 -12.81 -0.58
CA THR A 326 -9.86 -12.86 -0.20
C THR A 326 -10.12 -13.19 1.27
N ASN A 327 -9.18 -13.86 1.96
CA ASN A 327 -9.31 -14.16 3.40
C ASN A 327 -9.25 -12.92 4.31
N PHE A 328 -8.72 -11.80 3.82
CA PHE A 328 -8.56 -10.58 4.63
C PHE A 328 -9.57 -9.49 4.28
N HIS A 329 -9.98 -9.41 3.01
CA HIS A 329 -10.71 -8.28 2.44
C HIS A 329 -11.98 -8.74 1.75
N ALA A 330 -13.04 -7.94 1.84
CA ALA A 330 -14.27 -8.13 1.09
C ALA A 330 -14.42 -7.05 0.01
N MET A 331 -13.51 -7.05 -0.98
CA MET A 331 -13.43 -5.97 -1.98
C MET A 331 -14.75 -5.66 -2.71
N PRO A 332 -15.59 -6.65 -3.09
CA PRO A 332 -16.92 -6.36 -3.65
C PRO A 332 -17.85 -5.62 -2.67
N ALA A 333 -17.79 -5.94 -1.38
CA ALA A 333 -18.58 -5.26 -0.36
C ALA A 333 -18.06 -3.83 -0.12
N GLU A 334 -16.74 -3.64 -0.08
CA GLU A 334 -16.14 -2.30 0.00
C GLU A 334 -16.52 -1.45 -1.23
N PHE A 335 -16.45 -2.03 -2.43
CA PHE A 335 -16.88 -1.36 -3.67
C PHE A 335 -18.35 -0.97 -3.63
N ASP A 336 -19.24 -1.83 -3.12
CA ASP A 336 -20.65 -1.48 -2.98
C ASP A 336 -20.84 -0.23 -2.09
N ARG A 337 -20.05 -0.07 -1.02
CA ARG A 337 -20.07 1.14 -0.19
C ARG A 337 -19.54 2.36 -0.93
N LEU A 338 -18.46 2.22 -1.68
CA LEU A 338 -17.96 3.31 -2.52
C LEU A 338 -18.98 3.71 -3.60
N LEU A 339 -19.70 2.74 -4.17
CA LEU A 339 -20.78 3.00 -5.13
C LEU A 339 -21.95 3.72 -4.47
N GLN A 340 -22.32 3.36 -3.23
CA GLN A 340 -23.32 4.10 -2.46
C GLN A 340 -22.90 5.56 -2.24
N LEU A 341 -21.64 5.81 -1.87
CA LEU A 341 -21.12 7.18 -1.72
C LEU A 341 -21.11 7.95 -3.05
N HIS A 342 -20.78 7.27 -4.15
CA HIS A 342 -20.90 7.85 -5.49
C HIS A 342 -22.34 8.25 -5.82
N THR A 343 -23.30 7.36 -5.64
CA THR A 343 -24.72 7.65 -5.92
C THR A 343 -25.31 8.75 -5.04
N ARG A 344 -24.71 8.98 -3.86
CA ARG A 344 -25.10 10.07 -2.94
C ARG A 344 -24.34 11.37 -3.20
N GLY A 345 -23.47 11.43 -4.21
CA GLY A 345 -22.69 12.62 -4.54
C GLY A 345 -21.61 12.99 -3.51
N VAL A 346 -21.18 12.04 -2.68
CA VAL A 346 -20.14 12.25 -1.64
C VAL A 346 -18.73 12.20 -2.24
N LEU A 347 -18.52 11.29 -3.19
CA LEU A 347 -17.28 11.13 -3.95
C LEU A 347 -17.62 10.73 -5.39
N ARG A 348 -16.63 10.74 -6.30
CA ARG A 348 -16.84 10.31 -7.68
C ARG A 348 -15.99 9.09 -8.04
N LEU A 349 -16.63 7.94 -8.25
CA LEU A 349 -16.03 6.79 -8.93
C LEU A 349 -15.93 7.01 -10.44
N HIS A 350 -14.77 6.71 -11.01
CA HIS A 350 -14.54 6.65 -12.45
C HIS A 350 -14.35 5.20 -12.89
N LEU A 351 -15.31 4.68 -13.67
CA LEU A 351 -15.35 3.28 -14.15
C LEU A 351 -15.19 3.15 -15.67
N GLY A 352 -15.04 4.25 -16.39
CA GLY A 352 -14.87 4.26 -17.83
C GLY A 352 -13.62 5.03 -18.25
N ASP A 353 -13.38 5.05 -19.56
CA ASP A 353 -12.27 5.77 -20.15
C ASP A 353 -12.40 7.27 -19.91
N CYS A 354 -11.27 7.92 -19.61
CA CYS A 354 -11.22 9.36 -19.55
C CYS A 354 -11.00 9.88 -20.97
N LYS A 355 -11.98 10.62 -21.48
CA LYS A 355 -11.79 11.35 -22.74
C LYS A 355 -10.62 12.31 -22.56
N ALA A 356 -9.67 12.30 -23.49
CA ALA A 356 -8.87 13.50 -23.70
C ALA A 356 -9.87 14.60 -24.03
N ASP A 357 -9.84 15.72 -23.31
CA ASP A 357 -10.65 16.88 -23.66
C ASP A 357 -10.44 17.13 -25.16
N GLY A 358 -11.51 16.89 -25.92
CA GLY A 358 -11.57 17.27 -27.31
C GLY A 358 -11.55 18.79 -27.30
N LYS A 359 -10.43 19.37 -27.73
CA LYS A 359 -10.47 20.69 -28.32
C LYS A 359 -11.34 20.65 -29.57
#